data_AF-A0A7V3KXT2-F1
#
_entry.id   AF-A0A7V3KXT2-F1
#
_cell.length_a   1.000
_cell.length_b   1.000
_cell.length_c   1.000
_cell.angle_alpha   90.00
_cell.angle_beta   90.00
_cell.angle_gamma   90.00
#
_symmetry.space_group_name_H-M   'P 1'
#
loop_
_entity.id
_entity.type
_entity.pdbx_description
1 polymer ?
#
loop_
_entity_poly.entity_id
_entity_poly.type
_entity_poly.pdbx_seq_one_letter_code
_entity_poly.pdbx_strand_id
1 'polypeptide(L)'
;MKIYYYYYYLKPLVPRKLQIYLRRKIAHTKKKKYADSWPIHPEAGDLPQGWKGWPGGKKFALVLSHDVDAYRGYKKCLKLMNLELEHGFKSSFNFVPKGYDCSQQVRDTLTKNGFGIGLHGLTHDGRIFQNKKKFDKAVPEINNYLHRWQIKGFSSPSMLGNLDWISQLDIEYDCSTFDTDPFEPQANDVETIFPF
;
A
#
# COMPACT_ATOMS: atom_id res chain seq x y z
N MET A 1 -19.70 -2.14 -14.98
CA MET A 1 -18.50 -2.97 -14.67
C MET A 1 -17.27 -2.13 -14.98
N LYS A 2 -16.36 -1.90 -14.03
CA LYS A 2 -15.24 -0.96 -14.22
C LYS A 2 -14.25 -1.48 -15.30
N ILE A 3 -13.76 -0.59 -16.16
CA ILE A 3 -12.90 -0.90 -17.34
C ILE A 3 -11.66 -1.74 -17.00
N TYR A 4 -11.10 -1.57 -15.80
CA TYR A 4 -9.92 -2.31 -15.37
C TYR A 4 -10.17 -3.82 -15.20
N TYR A 5 -11.41 -4.30 -15.10
CA TYR A 5 -11.67 -5.74 -15.02
C TYR A 5 -11.27 -6.47 -16.30
N TYR A 6 -11.58 -5.91 -17.47
CA TYR A 6 -11.22 -6.50 -18.76
C TYR A 6 -9.73 -6.37 -19.06
N TYR A 7 -9.08 -5.35 -18.50
CA TYR A 7 -7.64 -5.14 -18.66
C TYR A 7 -6.84 -6.38 -18.27
N TYR A 8 -7.15 -7.02 -17.13
CA TYR A 8 -6.41 -8.20 -16.69
C TYR A 8 -6.66 -9.45 -17.53
N TYR A 9 -7.78 -9.53 -18.26
CA TYR A 9 -8.06 -10.62 -19.20
C TYR A 9 -7.36 -10.42 -20.55
N LEU A 10 -7.27 -9.17 -21.03
CA LEU A 10 -6.68 -8.85 -22.33
C LEU A 10 -5.16 -8.63 -22.26
N LYS A 11 -4.64 -8.18 -21.12
CA LYS A 11 -3.22 -7.88 -20.91
C LYS A 11 -2.27 -9.02 -21.35
N PRO A 12 -2.54 -10.31 -21.06
CA PRO A 12 -1.66 -11.40 -21.50
C PRO A 12 -1.51 -11.51 -23.02
N LEU A 13 -2.51 -11.06 -23.78
CA LEU A 13 -2.51 -11.11 -25.25
C LEU A 13 -1.73 -9.96 -25.90
N VAL A 14 -1.42 -8.91 -25.14
CA VAL A 14 -0.71 -7.73 -25.64
C VAL A 14 0.79 -7.89 -25.39
N PRO A 15 1.67 -7.81 -26.41
CA PRO A 15 3.12 -7.90 -26.21
C PRO A 15 3.63 -6.89 -25.18
N ARG A 16 4.56 -7.31 -24.31
CA ARG A 16 5.05 -6.48 -23.20
C ARG A 16 5.60 -5.12 -23.65
N LYS A 17 6.31 -5.07 -24.79
CA LYS A 17 6.82 -3.83 -25.39
C LYS A 17 5.68 -2.84 -25.72
N LEU A 18 4.60 -3.34 -26.31
CA LEU A 18 3.41 -2.54 -26.62
C LEU A 18 2.69 -2.08 -25.35
N GLN A 19 2.54 -2.96 -24.34
CA GLN A 19 1.97 -2.56 -23.04
C GLN A 19 2.74 -1.39 -22.42
N ILE A 20 4.08 -1.46 -22.41
CA ILE A 20 4.94 -0.41 -21.85
C ILE A 20 4.82 0.88 -22.67
N TYR A 21 4.81 0.79 -24.01
CA TYR A 21 4.62 1.94 -24.88
C TYR A 21 3.29 2.66 -24.60
N LEU A 22 2.19 1.91 -24.55
CA LEU A 22 0.86 2.48 -24.26
C LEU A 22 0.80 3.09 -22.86
N ARG A 23 1.35 2.42 -21.84
CA ARG A 23 1.44 2.95 -20.47
C ARG A 23 2.23 4.27 -20.43
N ARG A 24 3.33 4.40 -21.17
CA ARG A 24 4.10 5.64 -21.27
C ARG A 24 3.30 6.78 -21.90
N LYS A 25 2.54 6.50 -22.97
CA LYS A 25 1.67 7.50 -23.61
C LYS A 25 0.57 7.97 -22.65
N ILE A 26 -0.09 7.04 -21.97
CA ILE A 26 -1.11 7.35 -20.95
C ILE A 26 -0.49 8.17 -19.81
N ALA A 27 0.68 7.78 -19.31
CA ALA A 27 1.39 8.50 -18.26
C ALA A 27 1.74 9.94 -18.69
N HIS A 28 2.21 10.14 -19.92
CA HIS A 28 2.51 11.50 -20.42
C HIS A 28 1.26 12.38 -20.48
N THR A 29 0.13 11.83 -20.93
CA THR A 29 -1.15 12.55 -20.95
C THR A 29 -1.63 12.86 -19.54
N LYS A 30 -1.58 11.88 -18.62
CA LYS A 30 -1.94 12.09 -17.20
C LYS A 30 -1.06 13.16 -16.57
N LYS A 31 0.26 13.11 -16.76
CA LYS A 31 1.19 14.12 -16.25
C LYS A 31 0.81 15.54 -16.67
N LYS A 32 0.39 15.73 -17.93
CA LYS A 32 -0.08 17.04 -18.39
C LYS A 32 -1.42 17.44 -17.78
N LYS A 33 -2.35 16.48 -17.67
CA LYS A 33 -3.70 16.73 -17.14
C LYS A 33 -3.68 17.10 -15.65
N TYR A 34 -2.79 16.48 -14.88
CA TYR A 34 -2.66 16.65 -13.45
C TYR A 34 -1.43 17.49 -13.08
N ALA A 35 -0.96 18.36 -13.98
CA ALA A 35 0.26 19.14 -13.74
C ALA A 35 0.13 20.13 -12.57
N ASP A 36 -1.09 20.57 -12.27
CA ASP A 36 -1.38 21.52 -11.21
C ASP A 36 -1.47 20.86 -9.83
N SER A 37 -1.70 19.54 -9.77
CA SER A 37 -1.88 18.79 -8.52
C SER A 37 -0.82 17.73 -8.27
N TRP A 38 -0.13 17.21 -9.28
CA TRP A 38 0.94 16.21 -9.13
C TRP A 38 2.32 16.89 -9.21
N PRO A 39 3.30 16.56 -8.34
CA PRO A 39 3.36 15.38 -7.47
C PRO A 39 2.80 15.53 -6.06
N ILE A 40 2.39 16.74 -5.67
CA ILE A 40 1.85 17.01 -4.34
C ILE A 40 0.65 17.92 -4.51
N HIS A 41 -0.49 17.54 -3.94
CA HIS A 41 -1.71 18.34 -4.02
C HIS A 41 -1.47 19.72 -3.35
N PRO A 42 -1.95 20.85 -3.91
CA PRO A 42 -1.64 22.18 -3.36
C PRO A 42 -2.05 22.34 -1.90
N GLU A 43 -3.19 21.76 -1.54
CA GLU A 43 -3.78 21.74 -0.20
C GLU A 43 -3.21 20.63 0.70
N ALA A 44 -2.32 19.75 0.22
CA ALA A 44 -1.87 18.61 1.01
C ALA A 44 -1.13 19.00 2.30
N GLY A 45 -0.54 20.19 2.30
CA GLY A 45 0.14 20.79 3.44
C GLY A 45 -0.77 21.50 4.44
N ASP A 46 -2.07 21.60 4.15
CA ASP A 46 -3.03 22.26 5.04
C ASP A 46 -3.13 21.47 6.35
N LEU A 47 -2.96 22.20 7.45
CA LEU A 47 -2.91 21.60 8.78
C LEU A 47 -4.32 21.15 9.19
N PRO A 48 -4.49 19.89 9.63
CA PRO A 48 -5.75 19.43 10.17
C PRO A 48 -6.22 20.30 11.34
N GLN A 49 -7.54 20.42 11.49
CA GLN A 49 -8.12 21.17 12.61
C GLN A 49 -7.59 20.62 13.94
N GLY A 50 -7.00 21.50 14.76
CA GLY A 50 -6.45 21.13 16.06
C GLY A 50 -5.09 20.42 16.02
N TRP A 51 -4.39 20.42 14.88
CA TRP A 51 -3.05 19.85 14.76
C TRP A 51 -2.05 20.52 15.73
N LYS A 52 -1.45 19.71 16.61
CA LYS A 52 -0.52 20.17 17.66
C LYS A 52 0.96 20.13 17.24
N GLY A 53 1.25 19.73 16.01
CA GLY A 53 2.61 19.47 15.54
C GLY A 53 3.07 18.04 15.81
N TRP A 54 4.20 17.67 15.19
CA TRP A 54 4.81 16.36 15.39
C TRP A 54 5.43 16.23 16.80
N PRO A 55 5.47 15.02 17.37
CA PRO A 55 6.07 14.77 18.68
C PRO A 55 7.49 15.34 18.79
N GLY A 56 7.82 15.93 19.94
CA GLY A 56 9.13 16.53 20.18
C GLY A 56 9.43 17.78 19.34
N GLY A 57 8.40 18.47 18.84
CA GLY A 57 8.54 19.71 18.06
C GLY A 57 9.20 19.50 16.71
N LYS A 58 9.11 18.30 16.13
CA LYS A 58 9.65 18.01 14.80
C LYS A 58 8.86 18.73 13.72
N LYS A 59 9.52 19.06 12.60
CA LYS A 59 8.92 19.76 11.47
C LYS A 59 8.19 18.83 10.51
N PHE A 60 8.59 17.56 10.45
CA PHE A 60 8.03 16.56 9.56
C PHE A 60 8.17 15.16 10.16
N ALA A 61 7.42 14.21 9.61
CA ALA A 61 7.62 12.78 9.80
C ALA A 61 8.15 12.17 8.49
N LEU A 62 9.02 11.18 8.61
CA LEU A 62 9.46 10.34 7.49
C LEU A 62 8.99 8.92 7.75
N VAL A 63 8.24 8.36 6.82
CA VAL A 63 7.76 6.97 6.87
C VAL A 63 8.45 6.19 5.75
N LEU A 64 9.04 5.06 6.10
CA LEU A 64 9.57 4.09 5.14
C LEU A 64 8.72 2.82 5.23
N SER A 65 8.21 2.36 4.10
CA SER A 65 7.38 1.16 4.03
C SER A 65 7.71 0.34 2.79
N HIS A 66 7.71 -0.98 2.94
CA HIS A 66 8.01 -1.93 1.86
C HIS A 66 6.86 -2.91 1.65
N ASP A 67 6.21 -2.84 0.50
CA ASP A 67 5.28 -3.87 0.07
C ASP A 67 6.07 -5.09 -0.46
N VAL A 68 5.90 -6.23 0.23
CA VAL A 68 6.61 -7.47 -0.08
C VAL A 68 5.77 -8.31 -1.03
N ASP A 69 5.64 -7.87 -2.28
CA ASP A 69 4.67 -8.48 -3.23
C ASP A 69 4.96 -9.94 -3.61
N ALA A 70 6.23 -10.33 -3.56
CA ALA A 70 6.70 -11.58 -4.14
C ALA A 70 7.74 -12.28 -3.28
N TYR A 71 7.84 -13.60 -3.45
CA TYR A 71 8.83 -14.43 -2.76
C TYR A 71 10.28 -13.93 -2.94
N ARG A 72 10.62 -13.35 -4.09
CA ARG A 72 11.94 -12.75 -4.31
C ARG A 72 12.21 -11.55 -3.41
N GLY A 73 11.20 -10.72 -3.14
CA GLY A 73 11.26 -9.61 -2.18
C GLY A 73 11.37 -10.14 -0.76
N TYR A 74 10.52 -11.11 -0.41
CA TYR A 74 10.53 -11.78 0.90
C TYR A 74 11.92 -12.31 1.28
N LYS A 75 12.61 -12.99 0.37
CA LYS A 75 13.99 -13.50 0.59
C LYS A 75 15.03 -12.42 0.89
N LYS A 76 14.71 -11.15 0.66
CA LYS A 76 15.62 -10.01 0.89
C LYS A 76 15.26 -9.21 2.13
N CYS A 77 14.14 -9.48 2.81
CA CYS A 77 13.67 -8.69 3.96
C CYS A 77 14.75 -8.53 5.04
N LEU A 78 15.38 -9.63 5.49
CA LEU A 78 16.41 -9.54 6.53
C LEU A 78 17.68 -8.81 6.07
N LYS A 79 18.02 -8.91 4.78
CA LYS A 79 19.14 -8.15 4.21
C LYS A 79 18.83 -6.65 4.19
N LEU A 80 17.60 -6.28 3.80
CA LEU A 80 17.16 -4.88 3.78
C LEU A 80 17.04 -4.31 5.19
N MET A 81 16.53 -5.11 6.15
CA MET A 81 16.51 -4.77 7.56
C MET A 81 17.90 -4.39 8.08
N ASN A 82 18.92 -5.21 7.81
CA ASN A 82 20.29 -4.91 8.23
C ASN A 82 20.82 -3.62 7.59
N LEU A 83 20.57 -3.42 6.30
CA LEU A 83 20.96 -2.19 5.60
C LEU A 83 20.30 -0.95 6.23
N GLU A 84 19.03 -1.03 6.60
CA GLU A 84 18.35 0.09 7.26
C GLU A 84 18.90 0.35 8.66
N LEU A 85 19.18 -0.69 9.44
CA LEU A 85 19.82 -0.57 10.75
C LEU A 85 21.19 0.11 10.65
N GLU A 86 22.01 -0.23 9.65
CA GLU A 86 23.31 0.41 9.38
C GLU A 86 23.17 1.93 9.16
N HIS A 87 22.02 2.38 8.64
CA HIS A 87 21.74 3.79 8.36
C HIS A 87 20.83 4.44 9.44
N GLY A 88 20.49 3.73 10.51
CA GLY A 88 19.65 4.23 11.60
C GLY A 88 18.16 4.34 11.28
N PHE A 89 17.68 3.64 10.24
CA PHE A 89 16.28 3.60 9.85
C PHE A 89 15.57 2.33 10.33
N LYS A 90 14.25 2.44 10.48
CA LYS A 90 13.33 1.32 10.75
C LYS A 90 12.05 1.53 9.97
N SER A 91 11.86 0.74 8.93
CA SER A 91 10.66 0.74 8.09
C SER A 91 9.57 -0.24 8.58
N SER A 92 8.44 -0.21 7.91
CA SER A 92 7.45 -1.29 7.94
C SER A 92 7.58 -2.22 6.73
N PHE A 93 7.29 -3.51 6.92
CA PHE A 93 7.19 -4.50 5.85
C PHE A 93 5.75 -5.02 5.76
N ASN A 94 5.09 -4.83 4.63
CA ASN A 94 3.72 -5.27 4.39
C ASN A 94 3.71 -6.58 3.61
N PHE A 95 3.22 -7.67 4.22
CA PHE A 95 3.32 -9.02 3.66
C PHE A 95 2.02 -9.51 3.01
N VAL A 96 2.16 -10.38 2.00
CA VAL A 96 1.06 -11.06 1.30
C VAL A 96 1.01 -12.55 1.72
N PRO A 97 0.25 -12.94 2.76
CA PRO A 97 0.32 -14.26 3.38
C PRO A 97 -0.04 -15.44 2.47
N LYS A 98 -0.82 -15.23 1.41
CA LYS A 98 -1.15 -16.28 0.43
C LYS A 98 -0.36 -16.14 -0.89
N GLY A 99 0.55 -15.17 -0.98
CA GLY A 99 1.44 -15.01 -2.13
C GLY A 99 2.70 -15.88 -2.04
N TYR A 100 3.13 -16.18 -0.82
CA TYR A 100 4.30 -17.00 -0.51
C TYR A 100 4.26 -17.42 0.96
N ASP A 101 5.03 -18.44 1.32
CA ASP A 101 5.19 -18.84 2.71
C ASP A 101 6.00 -17.78 3.48
N CYS A 102 5.30 -17.02 4.32
CA CYS A 102 5.88 -16.05 5.22
C CYS A 102 6.13 -16.73 6.56
N SER A 103 7.39 -17.03 6.86
CA SER A 103 7.74 -17.71 8.10
C SER A 103 7.55 -16.78 9.30
N GLN A 104 7.11 -17.35 10.42
CA GLN A 104 7.02 -16.63 11.69
C GLN A 104 8.40 -16.11 12.12
N GLN A 105 9.46 -16.89 11.90
CA GLN A 105 10.82 -16.50 12.23
C GLN A 105 11.23 -15.16 11.59
N VAL A 106 10.88 -14.92 10.32
CA VAL A 106 11.21 -13.64 9.65
C VAL A 106 10.45 -12.49 10.29
N ARG A 107 9.15 -12.65 10.55
CA ARG A 107 8.34 -11.62 11.21
C ARG A 107 8.85 -11.31 12.62
N ASP A 108 9.12 -12.34 13.42
CA ASP A 108 9.64 -12.18 14.77
C ASP A 108 11.00 -11.48 14.77
N THR A 109 11.86 -11.79 13.80
CA THR A 109 13.18 -11.14 13.67
C THR A 109 13.03 -9.65 13.37
N LEU A 110 12.15 -9.29 12.43
CA LEU A 110 11.86 -7.88 12.11
C LEU A 110 11.30 -7.14 13.33
N THR A 111 10.27 -7.70 13.99
CA THR A 111 9.64 -7.09 15.17
C THR A 111 10.63 -6.93 16.32
N LYS A 112 11.45 -7.93 16.61
CA LYS A 112 12.48 -7.86 17.67
C LYS A 112 13.52 -6.76 17.43
N ASN A 113 13.76 -6.39 16.16
CA ASN A 113 14.66 -5.29 15.80
C ASN A 113 13.93 -3.93 15.68
N GLY A 114 12.63 -3.88 15.99
CA GLY A 114 11.82 -2.67 16.02
C GLY A 114 11.28 -2.24 14.66
N PHE A 115 11.22 -3.14 13.67
CA PHE A 115 10.56 -2.89 12.39
C PHE A 115 9.06 -3.13 12.49
N GLY A 116 8.28 -2.38 11.71
CA GLY A 116 6.85 -2.57 11.59
C GLY A 116 6.49 -3.76 10.71
N ILE A 117 5.38 -4.41 11.00
CA ILE A 117 4.79 -5.46 10.15
C ILE A 117 3.38 -5.03 9.79
N GLY A 118 3.07 -5.05 8.50
CA GLY A 118 1.75 -4.76 7.97
C GLY A 118 1.22 -5.90 7.11
N LEU A 119 -0.07 -5.84 6.81
CA LEU A 119 -0.74 -6.80 5.92
C LEU A 119 -1.00 -6.13 4.57
N HIS A 120 -0.44 -6.69 3.50
CA HIS A 120 -0.64 -6.22 2.13
C HIS A 120 -1.69 -7.07 1.40
N GLY A 121 -2.92 -7.09 1.94
CA GLY A 121 -3.98 -8.01 1.50
C GLY A 121 -3.66 -9.50 1.73
N LEU A 122 -4.49 -10.40 1.21
CA LEU A 122 -4.21 -11.85 1.24
C LEU A 122 -3.40 -12.31 0.02
N THR A 123 -3.74 -11.76 -1.15
CA THR A 123 -3.16 -12.05 -2.47
C THR A 123 -3.00 -10.75 -3.25
N HIS A 124 -2.01 -10.70 -4.14
CA HIS A 124 -1.76 -9.54 -5.01
C HIS A 124 -2.41 -9.70 -6.41
N ASP A 125 -3.70 -10.10 -6.44
CA ASP A 125 -4.46 -10.36 -7.68
C ASP A 125 -5.56 -9.32 -7.96
N GLY A 126 -5.75 -8.36 -7.06
CA GLY A 126 -6.75 -7.29 -7.17
C GLY A 126 -8.21 -7.78 -7.12
N ARG A 127 -8.47 -9.02 -6.68
CA ARG A 127 -9.82 -9.62 -6.75
C ARG A 127 -10.71 -9.33 -5.55
N ILE A 128 -10.10 -9.01 -4.41
CA ILE A 128 -10.77 -8.70 -3.14
C ILE A 128 -11.71 -7.49 -3.29
N PHE A 129 -11.28 -6.44 -3.97
CA PHE A 129 -12.05 -5.20 -4.14
C PHE A 129 -12.99 -5.20 -5.37
N GLN A 130 -13.26 -6.36 -5.99
CA GLN A 130 -14.14 -6.40 -7.16
C GLN A 130 -15.60 -6.10 -6.83
N ASN A 131 -16.07 -6.52 -5.67
CA ASN A 131 -17.40 -6.22 -5.15
C ASN A 131 -17.47 -6.50 -3.64
N LYS A 132 -18.45 -5.87 -2.98
CA LYS A 132 -18.68 -5.97 -1.54
C LYS A 132 -18.78 -7.41 -1.05
N LYS A 133 -19.54 -8.26 -1.75
CA LYS A 133 -19.70 -9.69 -1.42
C LYS A 133 -18.37 -10.46 -1.40
N LYS A 134 -17.42 -10.16 -2.29
CA LYS A 134 -16.08 -10.77 -2.28
C LYS A 134 -15.24 -10.24 -1.12
N PHE A 135 -15.30 -8.94 -0.87
CA PHE A 135 -14.60 -8.32 0.24
C PHE A 135 -15.08 -8.89 1.58
N ASP A 136 -16.39 -8.90 1.83
CA ASP A 136 -16.98 -9.38 3.09
C ASP A 136 -16.66 -10.86 3.36
N LYS A 137 -16.54 -11.68 2.31
CA LYS A 137 -16.06 -13.06 2.43
C LYS A 137 -14.59 -13.17 2.85
N ALA A 138 -13.77 -12.18 2.51
CA ALA A 138 -12.36 -12.16 2.85
C ALA A 138 -12.09 -11.56 4.23
N VAL A 139 -12.97 -10.68 4.76
CA VAL A 139 -12.80 -10.00 6.05
C VAL A 139 -12.46 -10.97 7.20
N PRO A 140 -13.19 -12.08 7.44
CA PRO A 140 -12.87 -12.97 8.56
C PRO A 140 -11.45 -13.55 8.47
N GLU A 141 -11.01 -13.85 7.24
CA GLU A 141 -9.68 -14.40 7.02
C GLU A 141 -8.58 -13.34 7.16
N ILE A 142 -8.82 -12.13 6.64
CA ILE A 142 -7.93 -10.97 6.81
C ILE A 142 -7.73 -10.69 8.30
N ASN A 143 -8.83 -10.57 9.06
CA ASN A 143 -8.78 -10.32 10.50
C ASN A 143 -8.08 -11.46 11.24
N ASN A 144 -8.31 -12.72 10.85
CA ASN A 144 -7.57 -13.83 11.43
C ASN A 144 -6.04 -13.73 11.19
N TYR A 145 -5.58 -13.20 10.06
CA TYR A 145 -4.15 -12.91 9.86
C TYR A 145 -3.68 -11.72 10.72
N LEU A 146 -4.46 -10.63 10.78
CA LEU A 146 -4.15 -9.47 11.62
C LEU A 146 -3.98 -9.90 13.10
N HIS A 147 -4.91 -10.68 13.63
CA HIS A 147 -4.86 -11.20 15.00
C HIS A 147 -3.72 -12.19 15.21
N ARG A 148 -3.56 -13.22 14.36
CA ARG A 148 -2.50 -14.23 14.56
C ARG A 148 -1.10 -13.65 14.42
N TRP A 149 -0.92 -12.64 13.56
CA TRP A 149 0.38 -12.01 13.34
C TRP A 149 0.58 -10.76 14.20
N GLN A 150 -0.42 -10.37 15.00
CA GLN A 150 -0.42 -9.18 15.85
C GLN A 150 -0.10 -7.91 15.03
N ILE A 151 -0.72 -7.80 13.85
CA ILE A 151 -0.55 -6.69 12.90
C ILE A 151 -1.69 -5.71 13.07
N LYS A 152 -1.36 -4.42 12.99
CA LYS A 152 -2.30 -3.31 13.14
C LYS A 152 -2.43 -2.44 11.88
N GLY A 153 -1.54 -2.62 10.90
CA GLY A 153 -1.51 -1.85 9.66
C GLY A 153 -1.97 -2.65 8.45
N PHE A 154 -2.69 -1.99 7.54
CA PHE A 154 -3.08 -2.55 6.25
C PHE A 154 -2.61 -1.68 5.08
N SER A 155 -2.24 -2.34 3.98
CA SER A 155 -1.96 -1.70 2.69
C SER A 155 -2.68 -2.51 1.61
N SER A 156 -3.42 -1.83 0.74
CA SER A 156 -4.24 -2.49 -0.27
C SER A 156 -3.39 -2.90 -1.48
N PRO A 157 -3.50 -4.16 -1.95
CA PRO A 157 -2.78 -4.59 -3.14
C PRO A 157 -3.14 -3.78 -4.38
N SER A 158 -2.11 -3.34 -5.12
CA SER A 158 -2.28 -2.53 -6.33
C SER A 158 -3.09 -1.23 -6.13
N MET A 159 -3.13 -0.71 -4.90
CA MET A 159 -3.87 0.50 -4.53
C MET A 159 -5.36 0.45 -4.93
N LEU A 160 -5.92 -0.76 -5.02
CA LEU A 160 -7.34 -0.97 -5.22
C LEU A 160 -7.99 -0.94 -3.84
N GLY A 161 -8.95 -0.04 -3.62
CA GLY A 161 -9.48 0.15 -2.28
C GLY A 161 -10.94 0.62 -2.26
N ASN A 162 -11.53 0.51 -1.08
CA ASN A 162 -12.73 1.23 -0.69
C ASN A 162 -12.63 1.44 0.83
N LEU A 163 -12.55 2.69 1.29
CA LEU A 163 -12.29 3.01 2.70
C LEU A 163 -13.40 2.50 3.61
N ASP A 164 -14.68 2.61 3.19
CA ASP A 164 -15.82 2.05 3.96
C ASP A 164 -15.77 0.53 4.10
N TRP A 165 -15.07 -0.15 3.19
CA TRP A 165 -14.91 -1.60 3.27
C TRP A 165 -13.71 -1.93 4.14
N ILE A 166 -12.59 -1.22 3.96
CA ILE A 166 -11.37 -1.34 4.76
C ILE A 166 -11.65 -1.06 6.24
N SER A 167 -12.58 -0.15 6.57
CA SER A 167 -12.98 0.12 7.96
C SER A 167 -13.61 -1.07 8.70
N GLN A 168 -13.97 -2.15 7.99
CA GLN A 168 -14.44 -3.40 8.59
C GLN A 168 -13.30 -4.31 9.08
N LEU A 169 -12.05 -3.96 8.78
CA LEU A 169 -10.88 -4.71 9.19
C LEU A 169 -10.46 -4.31 10.61
N ASP A 170 -9.92 -5.26 11.37
CA ASP A 170 -9.43 -5.02 12.74
C ASP A 170 -8.03 -4.36 12.71
N ILE A 171 -7.98 -3.11 12.24
CA ILE A 171 -6.75 -2.34 12.00
C ILE A 171 -6.74 -1.04 12.81
N GLU A 172 -5.55 -0.52 13.11
CA GLU A 172 -5.37 0.83 13.68
C GLU A 172 -5.09 1.87 12.60
N TYR A 173 -4.51 1.46 11.46
CA TYR A 173 -4.23 2.36 10.36
C TYR A 173 -4.23 1.64 9.00
N ASP A 174 -4.49 2.41 7.96
CA ASP A 174 -4.39 2.03 6.56
C ASP A 174 -3.40 2.97 5.84
N CYS A 175 -2.65 2.45 4.87
CA CYS A 175 -1.75 3.22 4.03
C CYS A 175 -2.08 3.02 2.53
N SER A 176 -3.37 2.93 2.19
CA SER A 176 -3.87 2.69 0.83
C SER A 176 -4.33 3.97 0.12
N THR A 177 -3.92 5.13 0.61
CA THR A 177 -4.32 6.45 0.11
C THR A 177 -3.10 7.33 -0.12
N PHE A 178 -3.28 8.37 -0.94
CA PHE A 178 -2.27 9.36 -1.29
C PHE A 178 -2.91 10.74 -1.23
N ASP A 179 -2.11 11.78 -1.05
CA ASP A 179 -2.61 13.13 -1.29
C ASP A 179 -3.08 13.26 -2.75
N THR A 180 -2.26 12.81 -3.71
CA THR A 180 -2.63 12.64 -5.11
C THR A 180 -1.68 11.72 -5.88
N ASP A 181 -2.22 10.70 -6.55
CA ASP A 181 -1.45 9.94 -7.54
C ASP A 181 -2.34 9.55 -8.75
N PRO A 182 -2.27 10.31 -9.86
CA PRO A 182 -3.08 10.01 -11.03
C PRO A 182 -2.60 8.74 -11.75
N PHE A 183 -1.44 8.17 -11.42
CA PHE A 183 -0.88 7.00 -12.10
C PHE A 183 -1.37 5.67 -11.54
N GLU A 184 -1.86 5.66 -10.31
CA GLU A 184 -2.42 4.46 -9.67
C GLU A 184 -3.71 3.97 -10.38
N PRO A 185 -4.05 2.67 -10.27
CA PRO A 185 -5.29 2.11 -10.83
C PRO A 185 -6.54 2.79 -10.29
N GLN A 186 -6.51 3.22 -9.02
CA GLN A 186 -7.46 4.08 -8.37
C GLN A 186 -6.65 5.15 -7.65
N ALA A 187 -6.87 6.42 -8.00
CA ALA A 187 -6.08 7.52 -7.44
C ALA A 187 -6.37 7.69 -5.93
N ASN A 188 -7.66 7.59 -5.54
CA ASN A 188 -8.13 7.70 -4.15
C ASN A 188 -7.48 8.88 -3.41
N ASP A 189 -7.41 10.02 -4.10
CA ASP A 189 -6.83 11.26 -3.60
C ASP A 189 -7.58 11.70 -2.34
N VAL A 190 -6.86 11.85 -1.23
CA VAL A 190 -7.37 12.36 0.05
C VAL A 190 -6.90 13.79 0.32
N GLU A 191 -6.12 14.38 -0.59
CA GLU A 191 -5.70 15.79 -0.58
C GLU A 191 -4.98 16.21 0.71
N THR A 192 -4.38 15.27 1.44
CA THR A 192 -3.64 15.53 2.68
C THR A 192 -2.46 14.58 2.83
N ILE A 193 -1.35 15.07 3.40
CA ILE A 193 -0.22 14.23 3.84
C ILE A 193 -0.29 13.89 5.34
N PHE A 194 -1.30 14.40 6.05
CA PHE A 194 -1.45 14.21 7.48
C PHE A 194 -2.33 12.99 7.79
N PRO A 195 -2.09 12.28 8.91
CA PRO A 195 -3.01 11.26 9.40
C PRO A 195 -4.41 11.84 9.70
N PHE A 196 -5.46 11.12 9.34
CA PHE A 196 -6.87 11.51 9.51
C PHE A 196 -7.73 10.37 10.05
#